data_AF-A0A661PBQ6-F1
#
_entry.id   AF-A0A661PBQ6-F1
#
_cell.length_a   1.000
_cell.length_b   1.000
_cell.length_c   1.000
_cell.angle_alpha   90.00
_cell.angle_beta   90.00
_cell.angle_gamma   90.00
#
_symmetry.space_group_name_H-M   'P 1'
#
loop_
_entity.id
_entity.type
_entity.pdbx_description
1 polymer ?
#
loop_
_entity_poly.entity_id
_entity_poly.type
_entity_poly.pdbx_seq_one_letter_code
_entity_poly.pdbx_strand_id
1 'polypeptide(L)'
;DNAVLYEVDWNGTEWLEVEVNTASSPYWSVVESGPAVVAACGDGTVRTFTPDTSQGGTYELEAKGRTTMPEGETPILLGSNAGVLLILTTSDTEETFNDGGTLEPLQVLRLYQAEVLDARFDFIVGQLQLRRTWVASTHEGLETRNMTSTRDEIFFYVRELIDGDLSEGLWRMDVVTNGLSRMFTTPGRNLNGLIVFDSLAGGIDFDSGKVIVTDRDHYQDTGWMVFPNITFGVNTPITWMASIVEAQGLAHSGAQVELWRSSDPEALLDWQDDSWILVQRLSSPGGTNIEIPMLGVRSRTLALQLRLFSHTSGLGSPQVTRTAMRGIPAHRDTVMVVPIDVSDTVSVPGRAPLKVPGMGYTTHSKVLSLVGDNIQAILLDPPMLFEGVVNNVSEPVTFLSDRGSVTTYVMVEMRGQMSVTTIPATGDAGSGVGLLGVATLGIGQTDRT
;
A
#
# COMPACT_ATOMS: atom_id res chain seq x y z
N ASP A 1 -42.11 -19.24 3.67
CA ASP A 1 -41.79 -18.93 5.08
C ASP A 1 -41.51 -17.45 5.22
N ASN A 2 -42.38 -16.74 5.94
CA ASN A 2 -42.22 -15.32 6.25
C ASN A 2 -41.09 -15.17 7.28
N ALA A 3 -40.18 -14.22 7.05
CA ALA A 3 -39.21 -13.83 8.07
C ALA A 3 -39.92 -12.88 9.03
N VAL A 4 -39.78 -13.13 10.33
CA VAL A 4 -40.33 -12.26 11.38
C VAL A 4 -39.15 -11.58 12.05
N LEU A 5 -39.15 -10.25 12.03
CA LEU A 5 -38.23 -9.46 12.83
C LEU A 5 -38.87 -9.27 14.21
N TYR A 6 -38.06 -9.41 15.26
CA TYR A 6 -38.52 -9.24 16.63
C TYR A 6 -37.93 -7.95 17.19
N GLU A 7 -38.78 -6.99 17.53
CA GLU A 7 -38.39 -5.81 18.29
C GLU A 7 -38.63 -6.06 19.78
N VAL A 8 -37.62 -5.76 20.61
CA VAL A 8 -37.77 -5.78 22.07
C VAL A 8 -38.35 -4.44 22.47
N ASP A 9 -39.55 -4.42 23.06
CA ASP A 9 -40.08 -3.20 23.67
C ASP A 9 -39.05 -2.62 24.64
N TRP A 10 -38.93 -1.30 24.72
CA TRP A 10 -37.98 -0.59 25.58
C TRP A 10 -38.07 -1.02 27.07
N ASN A 11 -39.22 -1.55 27.49
CA ASN A 11 -39.44 -2.07 28.85
C ASN A 11 -39.05 -3.55 29.02
N GLY A 12 -38.59 -4.23 27.97
CA GLY A 12 -38.02 -5.58 27.98
C GLY A 12 -39.03 -6.71 28.25
N THR A 13 -40.33 -6.42 28.23
CA THR A 13 -41.38 -7.36 28.65
C THR A 13 -42.12 -8.07 27.52
N GLU A 14 -42.15 -7.51 26.32
CA GLU A 14 -42.87 -8.07 25.17
C GLU A 14 -42.02 -8.05 23.91
N TRP A 15 -42.11 -9.13 23.12
CA TRP A 15 -41.52 -9.24 21.80
C TRP A 15 -42.60 -8.83 20.79
N LEU A 16 -42.37 -7.76 20.06
CA LEU A 16 -43.23 -7.34 18.97
C LEU A 16 -42.81 -8.09 17.71
N GLU A 17 -43.74 -8.85 17.13
CA GLU A 17 -43.55 -9.52 15.85
C GLU A 17 -43.77 -8.51 14.73
N VAL A 18 -42.73 -8.27 13.94
CA VAL A 18 -42.79 -7.49 12.71
C VAL A 18 -42.70 -8.46 11.54
N GLU A 19 -43.84 -8.70 10.87
CA GLU A 19 -43.87 -9.56 9.70
C GLU A 19 -43.14 -8.89 8.52
N VAL A 20 -42.18 -9.61 7.93
CA VAL A 20 -41.52 -9.19 6.69
C VAL A 20 -42.00 -10.09 5.55
N ASN A 21 -42.60 -9.48 4.52
CA ASN A 21 -43.11 -10.20 3.36
C ASN A 21 -41.97 -10.75 2.48
N THR A 22 -41.58 -12.00 2.72
CA THR A 22 -40.53 -12.74 1.97
C THR A 22 -41.04 -13.38 0.68
N ALA A 23 -42.32 -13.26 0.33
CA ALA A 23 -42.94 -14.03 -0.76
C ALA A 23 -42.32 -13.73 -2.15
N SER A 24 -41.52 -12.68 -2.27
CA SER A 24 -40.84 -12.29 -3.52
C SER A 24 -39.37 -12.75 -3.60
N SER A 25 -38.68 -13.01 -2.48
CA SER A 25 -37.27 -13.41 -2.44
C SER A 25 -36.85 -13.77 -1.00
N PRO A 26 -36.02 -14.82 -0.78
CA PRO A 26 -35.45 -15.09 0.54
C PRO A 26 -34.48 -13.97 0.98
N TYR A 27 -34.44 -13.69 2.28
CA TYR A 27 -33.42 -12.82 2.88
C TYR A 27 -32.23 -13.65 3.36
N TRP A 28 -31.03 -13.24 3.00
CA TRP A 28 -29.79 -13.92 3.38
C TRP A 28 -29.17 -13.34 4.65
N SER A 29 -29.24 -12.02 4.82
CA SER A 29 -28.66 -11.31 5.95
C SER A 29 -29.44 -10.02 6.21
N VAL A 30 -29.55 -9.63 7.49
CA VAL A 30 -30.21 -8.38 7.91
C VAL A 30 -29.32 -7.67 8.93
N VAL A 31 -29.17 -6.35 8.79
CA VAL A 31 -28.39 -5.53 9.71
C VAL A 31 -29.05 -4.17 9.93
N GLU A 32 -28.92 -3.63 11.14
CA GLU A 32 -29.27 -2.25 11.44
C GLU A 32 -28.09 -1.36 11.04
N SER A 33 -28.33 -0.32 10.24
CA SER A 33 -27.26 0.47 9.62
C SER A 33 -27.38 1.97 9.89
N GLY A 34 -27.87 2.35 11.08
CA GLY A 34 -28.06 3.72 11.52
C GLY A 34 -29.50 4.21 11.29
N PRO A 35 -29.81 4.84 10.14
CA PRO A 35 -31.14 5.38 9.92
C PRO A 35 -32.16 4.37 9.36
N ALA A 36 -31.73 3.17 8.95
CA ALA A 36 -32.60 2.13 8.41
C ALA A 36 -32.07 0.72 8.70
N VAL A 37 -33.00 -0.25 8.69
CA VAL A 37 -32.68 -1.68 8.65
C VAL A 37 -32.43 -2.07 7.20
N VAL A 38 -31.37 -2.84 6.95
CA VAL A 38 -30.92 -3.22 5.62
C VAL A 38 -30.97 -4.75 5.49
N ALA A 39 -31.53 -5.26 4.40
CA ALA A 39 -31.60 -6.69 4.12
C ALA A 39 -31.00 -7.06 2.76
N ALA A 40 -30.17 -8.10 2.75
CA ALA A 40 -29.66 -8.75 1.54
C ALA A 40 -30.70 -9.74 1.03
N CYS A 41 -31.15 -9.55 -0.21
CA CYS A 41 -32.19 -10.37 -0.82
C CYS A 41 -31.60 -11.27 -1.91
N GLY A 42 -32.14 -12.48 -2.04
CA GLY A 42 -31.71 -13.45 -3.05
C GLY A 42 -32.06 -13.11 -4.50
N ASP A 43 -32.71 -11.96 -4.75
CA ASP A 43 -33.03 -11.45 -6.08
C ASP A 43 -31.95 -10.49 -6.64
N GLY A 44 -30.77 -10.47 -6.02
CA GLY A 44 -29.67 -9.57 -6.41
C GLY A 44 -29.83 -8.14 -5.91
N THR A 45 -30.71 -7.91 -4.93
CA THR A 45 -30.97 -6.56 -4.40
C THR A 45 -30.75 -6.46 -2.90
N VAL A 46 -30.34 -5.26 -2.47
CA VAL A 46 -30.34 -4.86 -1.06
C VAL A 46 -31.53 -3.92 -0.86
N ARG A 47 -32.32 -4.20 0.16
CA ARG A 47 -33.54 -3.45 0.49
C ARG A 47 -33.39 -2.77 1.84
N THR A 48 -33.97 -1.60 1.97
CA THR A 48 -33.96 -0.82 3.21
C THR A 48 -35.37 -0.68 3.77
N PHE A 49 -35.46 -0.70 5.08
CA PHE A 49 -36.70 -0.66 5.83
C PHE A 49 -36.59 0.36 6.96
N THR A 50 -37.65 1.12 7.16
CA THR A 50 -37.79 2.03 8.30
C THR A 50 -39.14 1.83 8.95
N PRO A 51 -39.29 2.15 10.25
CA PRO A 51 -40.60 2.12 10.90
C PRO A 51 -41.62 2.99 10.14
N ASP A 52 -42.82 2.46 9.95
CA ASP A 52 -43.95 3.23 9.42
C ASP A 52 -44.37 4.28 10.47
N THR A 53 -44.16 5.55 10.11
CA THR A 53 -44.52 6.69 10.96
C THR A 53 -45.87 7.31 10.57
N SER A 54 -46.51 6.78 9.52
CA SER A 54 -47.76 7.32 8.96
C SER A 54 -48.98 6.95 9.80
N GLN A 55 -48.96 5.79 10.47
CA GLN A 55 -49.98 5.34 11.41
C GLN A 55 -49.39 5.35 12.81
N GLY A 56 -49.62 6.44 13.56
CA GLY A 56 -49.13 6.58 14.93
C GLY A 56 -49.58 5.42 15.83
N GLY A 57 -48.73 4.40 15.98
CA GLY A 57 -48.97 3.25 16.85
C GLY A 57 -48.51 1.89 16.32
N THR A 58 -48.11 1.74 15.05
CA THR A 58 -47.63 0.46 14.49
C THR A 58 -46.15 0.52 14.14
N TYR A 59 -45.32 -0.29 14.79
CA TYR A 59 -43.88 -0.45 14.54
C TYR A 59 -43.59 -1.34 13.30
N GLU A 60 -44.48 -1.34 12.32
CA GLU A 60 -44.30 -2.13 11.10
C GLU A 60 -43.18 -1.52 10.25
N LEU A 61 -42.34 -2.38 9.66
CA LEU A 61 -41.25 -1.96 8.79
C LEU A 61 -41.74 -1.76 7.36
N GLU A 62 -41.71 -0.51 6.88
CA GLU A 62 -42.03 -0.18 5.49
C GLU A 62 -40.75 -0.23 4.64
N ALA A 63 -40.82 -0.90 3.48
CA ALA A 63 -39.73 -0.89 2.51
C ALA A 63 -39.60 0.51 1.88
N LYS A 64 -38.41 1.11 1.94
CA LYS A 64 -38.14 2.45 1.40
C LYS A 64 -37.33 2.40 0.12
N GLY A 65 -36.17 1.75 0.18
CA GLY A 65 -35.20 1.69 -0.91
C GLY A 65 -34.97 0.29 -1.44
N ARG A 66 -34.66 0.20 -2.74
CA ARG A 66 -34.17 -1.01 -3.39
C ARG A 66 -32.94 -0.66 -4.23
N THR A 67 -31.81 -1.25 -3.89
CA THR A 67 -30.54 -1.08 -4.60
C THR A 67 -30.15 -2.42 -5.23
N THR A 68 -30.05 -2.47 -6.55
CA THR A 68 -29.57 -3.65 -7.29
C THR A 68 -28.04 -3.69 -7.28
N MET A 69 -27.46 -4.87 -7.08
CA MET A 69 -26.00 -5.02 -7.13
C MET A 69 -25.46 -4.77 -8.56
N PRO A 70 -24.28 -4.14 -8.71
CA PRO A 70 -23.83 -3.62 -10.01
C PRO A 70 -23.61 -4.69 -11.09
N GLU A 71 -23.08 -5.86 -10.70
CA GLU A 71 -22.66 -6.91 -11.63
C GLU A 71 -23.69 -8.05 -11.78
N GLY A 72 -24.94 -7.85 -11.33
CA GLY A 72 -25.98 -8.90 -11.35
C GLY A 72 -25.72 -10.03 -10.35
N GLU A 73 -24.84 -9.80 -9.39
CA GLU A 73 -24.48 -10.68 -8.28
C GLU A 73 -25.52 -10.68 -7.16
N THR A 74 -25.47 -11.71 -6.32
CA THR A 74 -26.40 -11.86 -5.20
C THR A 74 -25.73 -11.45 -3.88
N PRO A 75 -26.30 -10.50 -3.11
CA PRO A 75 -25.79 -10.16 -1.80
C PRO A 75 -26.07 -11.30 -0.81
N ILE A 76 -25.05 -11.73 -0.06
CA ILE A 76 -25.14 -12.87 0.85
C ILE A 76 -24.93 -12.49 2.32
N LEU A 77 -24.03 -11.54 2.60
CA LEU A 77 -23.74 -11.12 3.98
C LEU A 77 -23.70 -9.60 4.09
N LEU A 78 -24.21 -9.10 5.20
CA LEU A 78 -24.16 -7.70 5.57
C LEU A 78 -23.45 -7.53 6.91
N GLY A 79 -22.66 -6.47 7.02
CA GLY A 79 -22.11 -5.99 8.28
C GLY A 79 -22.24 -4.49 8.33
N SER A 80 -22.67 -3.92 9.45
CA SER A 80 -22.76 -2.47 9.59
C SER A 80 -22.21 -2.01 10.93
N ASN A 81 -21.50 -0.89 10.87
CA ASN A 81 -21.03 -0.18 12.05
C ASN A 81 -20.64 1.26 11.69
N ALA A 82 -20.88 2.20 12.61
CA ALA A 82 -20.50 3.61 12.49
C ALA A 82 -20.84 4.28 11.13
N GLY A 83 -21.98 3.92 10.53
CA GLY A 83 -22.44 4.45 9.24
C GLY A 83 -21.83 3.79 8.01
N VAL A 84 -20.91 2.84 8.18
CA VAL A 84 -20.35 2.03 7.10
C VAL A 84 -21.11 0.72 6.98
N LEU A 85 -21.66 0.46 5.80
CA LEU A 85 -22.29 -0.80 5.42
C LEU A 85 -21.33 -1.61 4.55
N LEU A 86 -21.03 -2.83 4.95
CA LEU A 86 -20.34 -3.84 4.17
C LEU A 86 -21.33 -4.82 3.58
N ILE A 87 -21.15 -5.10 2.29
CA ILE A 87 -21.99 -6.00 1.52
C ILE A 87 -21.07 -7.00 0.84
N LEU A 88 -21.13 -8.26 1.25
CA LEU A 88 -20.48 -9.35 0.53
C LEU A 88 -21.49 -9.94 -0.46
N THR A 89 -21.07 -10.01 -1.71
CA THR A 89 -21.86 -10.56 -2.81
C THR A 89 -21.16 -11.77 -3.40
N THR A 90 -21.94 -12.63 -4.05
CA THR A 90 -21.43 -13.78 -4.80
C THR A 90 -21.99 -13.77 -6.22
N SER A 91 -21.14 -14.17 -7.17
CA SER A 91 -21.51 -14.51 -8.53
C SER A 91 -20.89 -15.85 -8.91
N ASP A 92 -21.69 -16.74 -9.49
CA ASP A 92 -21.20 -18.04 -9.97
C ASP A 92 -20.24 -17.84 -11.16
N THR A 93 -19.12 -18.56 -11.13
CA THR A 93 -18.22 -18.70 -12.28
C THR A 93 -18.25 -20.14 -12.79
N GLU A 94 -18.06 -20.33 -14.09
CA GLU A 94 -18.04 -21.68 -14.71
C GLU A 94 -16.73 -22.46 -14.46
N GLU A 95 -15.73 -21.82 -13.84
CA GLU A 95 -14.43 -22.45 -13.56
C GLU A 95 -14.50 -23.41 -12.36
N THR A 96 -13.70 -24.48 -12.41
CA THR A 96 -13.64 -25.52 -11.36
C THR A 96 -12.22 -25.64 -10.81
N PHE A 97 -12.12 -25.85 -9.50
CA PHE A 97 -10.87 -26.08 -8.79
C PHE A 97 -10.81 -27.53 -8.30
N ASN A 98 -9.63 -28.17 -8.37
CA ASN A 98 -9.44 -29.55 -7.95
C ASN A 98 -8.95 -29.59 -6.50
N ASP A 99 -9.86 -29.82 -5.56
CA ASP A 99 -9.54 -30.02 -4.15
C ASP A 99 -9.44 -31.52 -3.87
N GLY A 100 -8.21 -32.03 -3.70
CA GLY A 100 -7.97 -33.41 -3.29
C GLY A 100 -8.57 -34.50 -4.20
N GLY A 101 -8.83 -34.21 -5.48
CA GLY A 101 -9.44 -35.12 -6.45
C GLY A 101 -10.92 -34.85 -6.76
N THR A 102 -11.53 -33.86 -6.12
CA THR A 102 -12.91 -33.43 -6.36
C THR A 102 -12.90 -32.07 -7.08
N LEU A 103 -13.69 -31.93 -8.14
CA LEU A 103 -13.87 -30.66 -8.85
C LEU A 103 -14.94 -29.83 -8.15
N GLU A 104 -14.51 -28.80 -7.43
CA GLU A 104 -15.38 -27.82 -6.78
C GLU A 104 -15.61 -26.63 -7.73
N PRO A 105 -16.86 -26.19 -7.96
CA PRO A 105 -17.10 -24.97 -8.71
C PRO A 105 -16.58 -23.75 -7.96
N LEU A 106 -16.07 -22.78 -8.70
CA LEU A 106 -15.59 -21.51 -8.15
C LEU A 106 -16.69 -20.44 -8.22
N GLN A 107 -16.70 -19.58 -7.21
CA GLN A 107 -17.51 -18.36 -7.14
C GLN A 107 -16.60 -17.15 -7.01
N VAL A 108 -17.04 -16.06 -7.62
CA VAL A 108 -16.41 -14.75 -7.43
C VAL A 108 -17.16 -14.01 -6.34
N LEU A 109 -16.45 -13.67 -5.28
CA LEU A 109 -16.96 -12.89 -4.18
C LEU A 109 -16.50 -11.45 -4.30
N ARG A 110 -17.38 -10.50 -3.99
CA ARG A 110 -17.02 -9.08 -3.96
C ARG A 110 -17.48 -8.47 -2.66
N LEU A 111 -16.58 -7.73 -2.02
CA LEU A 111 -16.90 -6.90 -0.86
C LEU A 111 -17.10 -5.47 -1.34
N TYR A 112 -18.30 -4.96 -1.14
CA TYR A 112 -18.61 -3.55 -1.32
C TYR A 112 -18.67 -2.85 0.03
N GLN A 113 -18.13 -1.64 0.06
CA GLN A 113 -18.44 -0.65 1.08
C GLN A 113 -19.51 0.29 0.54
N ALA A 114 -20.50 0.60 1.36
CA ALA A 114 -21.60 1.49 1.04
C ALA A 114 -22.04 2.27 2.30
N GLU A 115 -22.99 3.17 2.11
CA GLU A 115 -23.69 3.85 3.20
C GLU A 115 -25.19 3.94 2.89
N VAL A 116 -26.01 4.06 3.94
CA VAL A 116 -27.44 4.33 3.80
C VAL A 116 -27.64 5.84 3.66
N LEU A 117 -28.11 6.26 2.49
CA LEU A 117 -28.35 7.65 2.15
C LEU A 117 -29.80 8.05 2.44
N ASP A 118 -29.99 9.10 3.24
CA ASP A 118 -31.29 9.77 3.37
C ASP A 118 -31.49 10.77 2.22
N ALA A 119 -31.77 10.25 1.03
CA ALA A 119 -32.24 11.05 -0.08
C ALA A 119 -33.77 11.18 0.02
N ARG A 120 -34.25 12.30 0.58
CA ARG A 120 -35.70 12.62 0.64
C ARG A 120 -36.56 11.56 1.35
N PHE A 121 -36.06 10.92 2.42
CA PHE A 121 -36.74 9.84 3.14
C PHE A 121 -36.88 8.52 2.38
N ASP A 122 -36.18 8.34 1.26
CA ASP A 122 -36.18 7.06 0.50
C ASP A 122 -35.14 6.05 1.02
N PHE A 123 -34.25 6.47 1.96
CA PHE A 123 -33.24 5.64 2.64
C PHE A 123 -32.57 4.59 1.75
N ILE A 124 -31.94 5.00 0.65
CA ILE A 124 -31.34 4.07 -0.32
C ILE A 124 -29.91 3.69 0.05
N VAL A 125 -29.48 2.47 -0.27
CA VAL A 125 -28.05 2.12 -0.19
C VAL A 125 -27.34 2.76 -1.37
N GLY A 126 -26.34 3.59 -1.09
CA GLY A 126 -25.56 4.30 -2.09
C GLY A 126 -24.07 4.30 -1.81
N GLN A 127 -23.31 4.96 -2.70
CA GLN A 127 -21.84 5.01 -2.67
C GLN A 127 -21.16 3.63 -2.60
N LEU A 128 -21.69 2.67 -3.35
CA LEU A 128 -21.09 1.35 -3.51
C LEU A 128 -19.66 1.48 -4.06
N GLN A 129 -18.68 1.14 -3.25
CA GLN A 129 -17.27 1.08 -3.59
C GLN A 129 -16.79 -0.37 -3.46
N LEU A 130 -16.36 -0.95 -4.58
CA LEU A 130 -15.71 -2.26 -4.56
C LEU A 130 -14.40 -2.15 -3.77
N ARG A 131 -14.30 -2.93 -2.69
CA ARG A 131 -13.10 -3.00 -1.84
C ARG A 131 -12.17 -4.11 -2.24
N ARG A 132 -12.72 -5.30 -2.48
CA ARG A 132 -11.94 -6.49 -2.81
C ARG A 132 -12.80 -7.51 -3.53
N THR A 133 -12.14 -8.30 -4.38
CA THR A 133 -12.69 -9.47 -5.05
C THR A 133 -11.89 -10.69 -4.61
N TRP A 134 -12.56 -11.82 -4.39
CA TRP A 134 -11.95 -13.12 -4.16
C TRP A 134 -12.47 -14.15 -5.15
N VAL A 135 -11.66 -15.17 -5.38
CA VAL A 135 -12.10 -16.43 -5.99
C VAL A 135 -12.17 -17.45 -4.86
N ALA A 136 -13.36 -18.01 -4.66
CA ALA A 136 -13.69 -18.90 -3.55
C ALA A 136 -14.41 -20.14 -4.06
N SER A 137 -14.47 -21.20 -3.26
CA SER A 137 -15.31 -22.37 -3.58
C SER A 137 -16.80 -22.04 -3.44
N THR A 138 -17.65 -22.69 -4.23
CA THR A 138 -19.10 -22.63 -4.04
C THR A 138 -19.50 -23.00 -2.61
N HIS A 139 -20.44 -22.24 -2.02
CA HIS A 139 -21.10 -22.42 -0.71
C HIS A 139 -20.78 -21.42 0.42
N GLU A 140 -20.12 -20.29 0.18
CA GLU A 140 -19.91 -19.33 1.28
C GLU A 140 -21.20 -18.80 1.92
N GLY A 141 -22.24 -18.54 1.11
CA GLY A 141 -23.51 -17.98 1.61
C GLY A 141 -24.38 -18.93 2.44
N LEU A 142 -24.06 -20.22 2.53
CA LEU A 142 -24.83 -21.20 3.30
C LEU A 142 -24.13 -21.63 4.61
N GLU A 143 -22.81 -21.43 4.69
CA GLU A 143 -21.99 -21.88 5.81
C GLU A 143 -21.38 -20.73 6.63
N THR A 144 -21.09 -19.56 6.06
CA THR A 144 -20.63 -18.41 6.86
C THR A 144 -21.81 -17.51 7.20
N ARG A 145 -22.23 -17.48 8.47
CA ARG A 145 -23.56 -16.91 8.81
C ARG A 145 -23.60 -15.46 9.21
N ASN A 146 -22.49 -14.80 9.53
CA ASN A 146 -22.55 -13.42 10.02
C ASN A 146 -21.24 -12.66 9.83
N MET A 147 -21.35 -11.37 9.48
CA MET A 147 -20.32 -10.39 9.81
C MET A 147 -20.56 -9.93 11.25
N THR A 148 -19.52 -9.93 12.10
CA THR A 148 -19.64 -9.39 13.47
C THR A 148 -18.97 -8.04 13.55
N SER A 149 -19.70 -7.05 14.03
CA SER A 149 -19.17 -5.73 14.34
C SER A 149 -18.78 -5.61 15.81
N THR A 150 -17.68 -4.93 16.07
CA THR A 150 -17.32 -4.34 17.36
C THR A 150 -17.41 -2.81 17.23
N ARG A 151 -16.94 -2.03 18.22
CA ARG A 151 -17.06 -0.56 18.16
C ARG A 151 -16.39 0.06 16.93
N ASP A 152 -15.20 -0.43 16.55
CA ASP A 152 -14.38 0.22 15.51
C ASP A 152 -14.04 -0.73 14.34
N GLU A 153 -14.51 -1.99 14.38
CA GLU A 153 -14.05 -3.04 13.47
C GLU A 153 -15.19 -3.98 13.06
N ILE A 154 -15.15 -4.49 11.83
CA ILE A 154 -16.07 -5.52 11.31
C ILE A 154 -15.25 -6.73 10.88
N PHE A 155 -15.68 -7.92 11.30
CA PHE A 155 -14.99 -9.19 11.06
C PHE A 155 -15.88 -10.16 10.26
N PHE A 156 -15.27 -10.91 9.36
CA PHE A 156 -15.97 -11.90 8.52
C PHE A 156 -15.00 -12.96 7.98
N TYR A 157 -15.54 -14.12 7.62
CA TYR A 157 -14.78 -15.21 7.01
C TYR A 157 -14.95 -15.23 5.50
N VAL A 158 -13.90 -15.66 4.80
CA VAL A 158 -13.90 -15.98 3.37
C VAL A 158 -13.05 -17.23 3.19
N ARG A 159 -13.60 -18.26 2.56
CA ARG A 159 -12.90 -19.45 2.09
C ARG A 159 -12.29 -19.18 0.72
N GLU A 160 -11.15 -18.51 0.75
CA GLU A 160 -10.40 -18.12 -0.45
C GLU A 160 -9.40 -19.20 -0.89
N LEU A 161 -9.12 -19.23 -2.19
CA LEU A 161 -8.02 -20.01 -2.74
C LEU A 161 -6.69 -19.31 -2.39
N ILE A 162 -5.87 -19.95 -1.55
CA ILE A 162 -4.57 -19.42 -1.10
C ILE A 162 -3.49 -20.43 -1.46
N ASP A 163 -2.50 -20.02 -2.23
CA ASP A 163 -1.34 -20.85 -2.60
C ASP A 163 -1.74 -22.20 -3.25
N GLY A 164 -2.88 -22.24 -3.92
CA GLY A 164 -3.41 -23.44 -4.55
C GLY A 164 -4.16 -24.38 -3.60
N ASP A 165 -4.49 -23.95 -2.38
CA ASP A 165 -5.33 -24.69 -1.43
C ASP A 165 -6.51 -23.82 -0.95
N LEU A 166 -7.71 -24.39 -0.85
CA LEU A 166 -8.86 -23.69 -0.27
C LEU A 166 -8.68 -23.56 1.24
N SER A 167 -8.60 -22.33 1.73
CA SER A 167 -8.33 -22.03 3.13
C SER A 167 -9.27 -20.96 3.67
N GLU A 168 -9.73 -21.15 4.91
CA GLU A 168 -10.56 -20.17 5.61
C GLU A 168 -9.69 -19.00 6.07
N GLY A 169 -9.98 -17.80 5.58
CA GLY A 169 -9.36 -16.55 5.97
C GLY A 169 -10.27 -15.71 6.87
N LEU A 170 -9.81 -15.35 8.07
CA LEU A 170 -10.49 -14.33 8.88
C LEU A 170 -10.07 -12.95 8.37
N TRP A 171 -11.04 -12.16 7.92
CA TRP A 171 -10.87 -10.79 7.50
C TRP A 171 -11.39 -9.82 8.54
N ARG A 172 -10.70 -8.68 8.65
CA ARG A 172 -11.06 -7.55 9.51
C ARG A 172 -11.02 -6.28 8.67
N MET A 173 -12.09 -5.50 8.75
CA MET A 173 -12.15 -4.13 8.31
C MET A 173 -12.16 -3.19 9.50
N ASP A 174 -11.18 -2.28 9.55
CA ASP A 174 -11.13 -1.18 10.50
C ASP A 174 -11.96 -0.01 9.95
N VAL A 175 -13.03 0.36 10.66
CA VAL A 175 -14.02 1.33 10.18
C VAL A 175 -13.47 2.75 10.21
N VAL A 176 -12.52 3.04 11.10
CA VAL A 176 -11.92 4.38 11.25
C VAL A 176 -10.94 4.67 10.11
N THR A 177 -10.10 3.69 9.78
CA THR A 177 -9.08 3.83 8.73
C THR A 177 -9.55 3.33 7.36
N ASN A 178 -10.67 2.63 7.31
CA ASN A 178 -11.12 1.82 6.17
C ASN A 178 -10.09 0.76 5.72
N GLY A 179 -9.18 0.37 6.62
CA GLY A 179 -8.17 -0.64 6.33
C GLY A 179 -8.78 -2.03 6.32
N LEU A 180 -8.57 -2.79 5.25
CA LEU A 180 -8.93 -4.20 5.16
C LEU A 180 -7.68 -5.06 5.37
N SER A 181 -7.76 -6.02 6.29
CA SER A 181 -6.64 -6.90 6.63
C SER A 181 -7.09 -8.34 6.85
N ARG A 182 -6.26 -9.29 6.46
CA ARG A 182 -6.44 -10.71 6.79
C ARG A 182 -5.71 -11.00 8.09
N MET A 183 -6.41 -11.49 9.10
CA MET A 183 -5.86 -11.76 10.42
C MET A 183 -5.13 -13.10 10.49
N PHE A 184 -5.75 -14.16 9.97
CA PHE A 184 -5.14 -15.48 9.91
C PHE A 184 -5.80 -16.33 8.81
N THR A 185 -5.12 -17.41 8.44
CA THR A 185 -5.61 -18.44 7.52
C THR A 185 -5.54 -19.79 8.21
N THR A 186 -6.58 -20.61 8.04
CA THR A 186 -6.61 -21.99 8.54
C THR A 186 -6.94 -22.94 7.39
N PRO A 187 -5.94 -23.67 6.86
CA PRO A 187 -6.18 -24.65 5.80
C PRO A 187 -6.98 -25.84 6.31
N GLY A 188 -7.91 -26.33 5.48
CA GLY A 188 -8.65 -27.58 5.73
C GLY A 188 -9.54 -27.56 6.99
N ARG A 189 -10.09 -26.41 7.35
CA ARG A 189 -11.03 -26.24 8.47
C ARG A 189 -12.34 -25.65 7.95
N ASN A 190 -13.45 -25.97 8.60
CA ASN A 190 -14.74 -25.32 8.36
C ASN A 190 -15.06 -24.35 9.51
N LEU A 191 -14.74 -23.07 9.30
CA LEU A 191 -14.98 -22.01 10.28
C LEU A 191 -16.34 -21.35 10.02
N ASN A 192 -17.33 -21.68 10.85
CA ASN A 192 -18.71 -21.18 10.69
C ASN A 192 -19.13 -20.23 11.82
N GLY A 193 -18.47 -20.31 12.98
CA GLY A 193 -18.68 -19.35 14.08
C GLY A 193 -17.55 -18.33 14.16
N LEU A 194 -17.89 -17.06 14.39
CA LEU A 194 -16.92 -16.02 14.73
C LEU A 194 -17.01 -15.70 16.23
N ILE A 195 -15.85 -15.60 16.87
CA ILE A 195 -15.71 -15.23 18.27
C ILE A 195 -14.80 -14.01 18.34
N VAL A 196 -15.28 -12.95 18.99
CA VAL A 196 -14.49 -11.74 19.24
C VAL A 196 -14.58 -11.39 20.73
N PHE A 197 -13.44 -11.32 21.40
CA PHE A 197 -13.32 -10.95 22.80
C PHE A 197 -12.17 -9.96 22.99
N ASP A 198 -12.49 -8.69 23.28
CA ASP A 198 -11.50 -7.64 23.49
C ASP A 198 -10.49 -7.56 22.32
N SER A 199 -9.33 -8.17 22.48
CA SER A 199 -8.24 -8.22 21.49
C SER A 199 -8.00 -9.61 20.87
N LEU A 200 -8.87 -10.59 21.15
CA LEU A 200 -8.85 -11.91 20.52
C LEU A 200 -9.97 -11.98 19.49
N ALA A 201 -9.62 -12.41 18.28
CA ALA A 201 -10.56 -12.80 17.26
C ALA A 201 -10.23 -14.24 16.84
N GLY A 202 -11.27 -15.04 16.60
CA GLY A 202 -11.12 -16.46 16.34
C GLY A 202 -12.38 -17.08 15.78
N GLY A 203 -12.26 -18.34 15.37
CA GLY A 203 -13.31 -19.12 14.74
C GLY A 203 -13.72 -20.32 15.56
N ILE A 204 -14.95 -20.77 15.36
CA ILE A 204 -15.42 -22.09 15.80
C ILE A 204 -15.31 -23.03 14.62
N ASP A 205 -14.45 -24.04 14.75
CA ASP A 205 -14.36 -25.15 13.80
C ASP A 205 -15.52 -26.12 14.04
N PHE A 206 -16.44 -26.21 13.08
CA PHE A 206 -17.64 -27.02 13.21
C PHE A 206 -17.37 -28.52 13.21
N ASP A 207 -16.32 -28.96 12.49
CA ASP A 207 -16.00 -30.39 12.39
C ASP A 207 -15.42 -30.92 13.70
N SER A 208 -14.59 -30.12 14.37
CA SER A 208 -13.93 -30.52 15.61
C SER A 208 -14.63 -30.01 16.88
N GLY A 209 -15.54 -29.05 16.76
CA GLY A 209 -16.17 -28.34 17.88
C GLY A 209 -15.19 -27.52 18.71
N LYS A 210 -13.99 -27.24 18.19
CA LYS A 210 -12.95 -26.49 18.88
C LYS A 210 -12.98 -25.02 18.49
N VAL A 211 -12.59 -24.19 19.45
CA VAL A 211 -12.37 -22.76 19.23
C VAL A 211 -10.90 -22.57 18.82
N ILE A 212 -10.71 -21.97 17.65
CA ILE A 212 -9.40 -21.57 17.13
C ILE A 212 -9.29 -20.06 17.32
N VAL A 213 -8.29 -19.60 18.07
CA VAL A 213 -8.04 -18.17 18.30
C VAL A 213 -6.66 -17.79 17.82
N THR A 214 -6.47 -16.51 17.51
CA THR A 214 -5.13 -15.98 17.25
C THR A 214 -4.23 -16.22 18.46
N ASP A 215 -3.07 -16.82 18.22
CA ASP A 215 -2.01 -16.90 19.23
C ASP A 215 -1.42 -15.50 19.39
N ARG A 216 -1.41 -14.96 20.62
CA ARG A 216 -0.84 -13.65 20.92
C ARG A 216 0.68 -13.66 20.98
N ASP A 217 1.27 -14.84 21.23
CA ASP A 217 2.70 -14.98 21.48
C ASP A 217 3.47 -15.43 20.23
N HIS A 218 2.77 -15.87 19.17
CA HIS A 218 3.37 -16.29 17.90
C HIS A 218 2.80 -15.55 16.69
N TYR A 219 3.67 -14.82 16.01
CA TYR A 219 3.40 -14.19 14.72
C TYR A 219 3.56 -15.19 13.56
N GLN A 220 2.86 -14.92 12.46
CA GLN A 220 3.01 -15.64 11.19
C GLN A 220 4.41 -15.44 10.60
N ASP A 221 4.91 -16.42 9.84
CA ASP A 221 6.24 -16.36 9.20
C ASP A 221 6.35 -15.19 8.21
N THR A 222 5.26 -14.89 7.51
CA THR A 222 5.19 -13.82 6.52
C THR A 222 3.90 -13.02 6.62
N GLY A 223 4.00 -11.73 6.31
CA GLY A 223 2.89 -10.82 6.14
C GLY A 223 3.18 -9.86 4.99
N TRP A 224 2.15 -9.26 4.40
CA TRP A 224 2.33 -8.31 3.33
C TRP A 224 1.31 -7.17 3.41
N MET A 225 1.70 -6.02 2.85
CA MET A 225 0.85 -4.85 2.69
C MET A 225 1.01 -4.37 1.25
N VAL A 226 -0.08 -4.38 0.49
CA VAL A 226 -0.14 -3.76 -0.84
C VAL A 226 -0.69 -2.35 -0.69
N PHE A 227 0.06 -1.37 -1.18
CA PHE A 227 -0.37 0.03 -1.16
C PHE A 227 -1.29 0.33 -2.34
N PRO A 228 -2.15 1.36 -2.24
CA PRO A 228 -2.88 1.85 -3.41
C PRO A 228 -1.91 2.23 -4.53
N ASN A 229 -2.38 2.08 -5.78
CA ASN A 229 -1.59 2.44 -6.95
C ASN A 229 -1.15 3.90 -6.89
N ILE A 230 0.15 4.15 -6.96
CA ILE A 230 0.69 5.51 -7.02
C ILE A 230 0.53 6.00 -8.45
N THR A 231 -0.32 7.00 -8.65
CA THR A 231 -0.39 7.76 -9.90
C THR A 231 0.18 9.15 -9.68
N PHE A 232 1.09 9.57 -10.55
CA PHE A 232 1.73 10.87 -10.42
C PHE A 232 0.96 12.00 -11.13
N GLY A 233 -0.23 11.71 -11.66
CA GLY A 233 -1.13 12.72 -12.25
C GLY A 233 -0.56 13.46 -13.46
N VAL A 234 0.49 12.92 -14.08
CA VAL A 234 1.18 13.54 -15.22
C VAL A 234 1.09 12.66 -16.47
N ASN A 235 0.93 13.28 -17.63
CA ASN A 235 0.87 12.58 -18.92
C ASN A 235 2.23 12.02 -19.37
N THR A 236 3.32 12.39 -18.71
CA THR A 236 4.68 11.94 -19.03
C THR A 236 5.14 10.91 -18.01
N PRO A 237 5.79 9.80 -18.43
CA PRO A 237 6.39 8.87 -17.50
C PRO A 237 7.42 9.57 -16.62
N ILE A 238 7.49 9.16 -15.36
CA ILE A 238 8.56 9.59 -14.46
C ILE A 238 9.82 8.82 -14.80
N THR A 239 10.93 9.55 -14.86
CA THR A 239 12.24 9.03 -15.29
C THR A 239 13.15 8.67 -14.13
N TRP A 240 12.88 9.23 -12.96
CA TRP A 240 13.61 8.94 -11.73
C TRP A 240 12.63 8.76 -10.58
N MET A 241 12.76 7.65 -9.87
CA MET A 241 12.00 7.35 -8.66
C MET A 241 12.95 6.87 -7.59
N ALA A 242 12.60 7.16 -6.34
CA ALA A 242 13.28 6.60 -5.19
C ALA A 242 12.29 6.25 -4.09
N SER A 243 12.69 5.29 -3.26
CA SER A 243 11.94 4.85 -2.09
C SER A 243 12.76 5.01 -0.83
N ILE A 244 12.05 5.26 0.27
CA ILE A 244 12.58 5.20 1.62
C ILE A 244 11.73 4.18 2.36
N VAL A 245 12.40 3.22 3.00
CA VAL A 245 11.78 2.28 3.93
C VAL A 245 12.55 2.35 5.23
N GLU A 246 11.80 2.46 6.33
CA GLU A 246 12.35 2.44 7.67
C GLU A 246 11.62 1.40 8.49
N ALA A 247 12.40 0.51 9.10
CA ALA A 247 11.88 -0.51 9.98
C ALA A 247 12.79 -0.68 11.20
N GLN A 248 12.17 -1.05 12.31
CA GLN A 248 12.81 -1.31 13.60
C GLN A 248 12.63 -2.78 13.99
N GLY A 249 13.46 -3.24 14.92
CA GLY A 249 13.41 -4.64 15.40
C GLY A 249 14.10 -5.67 14.50
N LEU A 250 14.93 -5.24 13.53
CA LEU A 250 15.57 -6.14 12.55
C LEU A 250 16.86 -6.83 13.04
N ALA A 251 17.74 -6.16 13.81
CA ALA A 251 19.10 -6.66 14.13
C ALA A 251 19.13 -7.91 15.01
N HIS A 252 18.15 -8.07 15.88
CA HIS A 252 18.24 -9.03 16.97
C HIS A 252 17.48 -10.32 16.65
N SER A 253 16.92 -10.45 15.45
CA SER A 253 15.78 -11.34 15.20
C SER A 253 15.82 -12.20 13.94
N GLY A 254 16.67 -11.89 12.96
CA GLY A 254 16.54 -12.49 11.62
C GLY A 254 15.25 -12.09 10.89
N ALA A 255 14.47 -11.15 11.45
CA ALA A 255 13.31 -10.56 10.79
C ALA A 255 13.75 -9.69 9.63
N GLN A 256 12.92 -9.62 8.60
CA GLN A 256 13.25 -8.94 7.36
C GLN A 256 12.06 -8.14 6.85
N VAL A 257 12.35 -6.98 6.27
CA VAL A 257 11.37 -6.18 5.55
C VAL A 257 11.84 -6.03 4.12
N GLU A 258 10.97 -6.30 3.17
CA GLU A 258 11.24 -6.11 1.75
C GLU A 258 10.23 -5.15 1.15
N LEU A 259 10.71 -4.22 0.33
CA LEU A 259 9.88 -3.40 -0.53
C LEU A 259 9.99 -3.92 -1.95
N TRP A 260 8.84 -4.20 -2.52
CA TRP A 260 8.64 -4.66 -3.88
C TRP A 260 7.84 -3.60 -4.65
N ARG A 261 8.10 -3.52 -5.95
CA ARG A 261 7.36 -2.65 -6.86
C ARG A 261 6.79 -3.45 -8.02
N SER A 262 5.71 -2.96 -8.62
CA SER A 262 5.32 -3.33 -9.97
C SER A 262 4.95 -2.09 -10.77
N SER A 263 5.27 -2.08 -12.06
CA SER A 263 4.76 -1.08 -13.01
C SER A 263 3.42 -1.50 -13.62
N ASP A 264 3.02 -2.75 -13.42
CA ASP A 264 1.75 -3.28 -13.86
C ASP A 264 0.68 -3.00 -12.79
N PRO A 265 -0.39 -2.25 -13.11
CA PRO A 265 -1.49 -2.07 -12.17
C PRO A 265 -2.25 -3.36 -11.86
N GLU A 266 -2.22 -4.38 -12.73
CA GLU A 266 -2.92 -5.65 -12.50
C GLU A 266 -2.30 -6.45 -11.35
N ALA A 267 -1.00 -6.25 -11.09
CA ALA A 267 -0.28 -6.85 -9.97
C ALA A 267 -0.84 -6.48 -8.58
N LEU A 268 -1.68 -5.44 -8.49
CA LEU A 268 -2.37 -5.10 -7.23
C LEU A 268 -3.39 -6.14 -6.80
N LEU A 269 -3.87 -6.96 -7.76
CA LEU A 269 -4.87 -7.99 -7.51
C LEU A 269 -4.24 -9.28 -6.98
N ASP A 270 -2.97 -9.52 -7.28
CA ASP A 270 -2.22 -10.70 -6.85
C ASP A 270 -0.86 -10.32 -6.23
N TRP A 271 -0.70 -10.65 -4.95
CA TRP A 271 0.52 -10.38 -4.20
C TRP A 271 1.71 -11.25 -4.64
N GLN A 272 1.46 -12.34 -5.39
CA GLN A 272 2.47 -13.25 -5.96
C GLN A 272 2.77 -12.99 -7.43
N ASP A 273 2.15 -11.99 -8.05
CA ASP A 273 2.34 -11.68 -9.46
C ASP A 273 3.84 -11.57 -9.85
N ASP A 274 4.22 -12.20 -10.96
CA ASP A 274 5.62 -12.26 -11.41
C ASP A 274 6.22 -10.88 -11.76
N SER A 275 5.39 -9.86 -11.95
CA SER A 275 5.83 -8.49 -12.21
C SER A 275 6.38 -7.76 -10.97
N TRP A 276 6.20 -8.33 -9.77
CA TRP A 276 6.78 -7.80 -8.53
C TRP A 276 8.31 -7.90 -8.56
N ILE A 277 8.97 -6.75 -8.51
CA ILE A 277 10.43 -6.62 -8.51
C ILE A 277 10.89 -6.05 -7.18
N LEU A 278 11.82 -6.75 -6.53
CA LEU A 278 12.45 -6.32 -5.28
C LEU A 278 13.21 -5.01 -5.49
N VAL A 279 12.87 -4.00 -4.68
CA VAL A 279 13.55 -2.70 -4.65
C VAL A 279 14.61 -2.69 -3.57
N GLN A 280 14.20 -3.05 -2.36
CA GLN A 280 15.02 -2.90 -1.16
C GLN A 280 14.71 -4.02 -0.20
N ARG A 281 15.76 -4.54 0.44
CA ARG A 281 15.67 -5.49 1.54
C ARG A 281 16.36 -4.89 2.76
N LEU A 282 15.64 -4.82 3.86
CA LEU A 282 16.13 -4.44 5.17
C LEU A 282 16.18 -5.68 6.06
N SER A 283 17.38 -6.09 6.42
CA SER A 283 17.63 -7.20 7.36
C SER A 283 18.48 -6.79 8.57
N SER A 284 18.81 -5.50 8.68
CA SER A 284 19.53 -4.96 9.83
C SER A 284 19.12 -3.50 10.12
N PRO A 285 19.29 -2.99 11.35
CA PRO A 285 18.88 -1.65 11.75
C PRO A 285 19.76 -0.53 11.18
N GLY A 286 20.81 -0.87 10.43
CA GLY A 286 21.74 0.13 9.86
C GLY A 286 21.19 0.88 8.64
N GLY A 287 20.03 0.48 8.11
CA GLY A 287 19.45 1.01 6.86
C GLY A 287 18.41 2.10 7.02
N THR A 288 18.38 2.84 8.12
CA THR A 288 17.35 3.85 8.39
C THR A 288 17.54 5.11 7.53
N ASN A 289 16.47 5.55 6.86
CA ASN A 289 16.37 6.80 6.11
C ASN A 289 17.31 6.93 4.89
N ILE A 290 17.72 5.80 4.31
CA ILE A 290 18.46 5.79 3.04
C ILE A 290 17.43 5.80 1.91
N GLU A 291 17.46 6.85 1.09
CA GLU A 291 16.69 6.92 -0.15
C GLU A 291 17.40 6.07 -1.21
N ILE A 292 16.72 5.02 -1.70
CA ILE A 292 17.26 4.13 -2.73
C ILE A 292 16.64 4.48 -4.08
N PRO A 293 17.45 4.89 -5.07
CA PRO A 293 16.95 5.18 -6.40
C PRO A 293 16.62 3.89 -7.16
N MET A 294 15.49 3.91 -7.87
CA MET A 294 15.04 2.85 -8.76
C MET A 294 15.62 3.07 -10.15
N LEU A 295 16.73 2.40 -10.45
CA LEU A 295 17.41 2.53 -11.74
C LEU A 295 16.56 1.95 -12.88
N GLY A 296 16.49 2.67 -14.00
CA GLY A 296 15.86 2.20 -15.23
C GLY A 296 14.33 2.11 -15.21
N VAL A 297 13.66 2.53 -14.14
CA VAL A 297 12.20 2.48 -14.06
C VAL A 297 11.59 3.72 -14.67
N ARG A 298 10.77 3.52 -15.71
CA ARG A 298 10.00 4.59 -16.35
C ARG A 298 8.53 4.21 -16.37
N SER A 299 7.75 4.81 -15.48
CA SER A 299 6.32 4.52 -15.40
C SER A 299 5.50 5.76 -15.02
N ARG A 300 4.21 5.71 -15.36
CA ARG A 300 3.20 6.69 -14.92
C ARG A 300 2.53 6.25 -13.62
N THR A 301 2.44 4.94 -13.42
CA THR A 301 1.83 4.29 -12.27
C THR A 301 2.83 3.35 -11.63
N LEU A 302 2.76 3.23 -10.31
CA LEU A 302 3.60 2.31 -9.57
C LEU A 302 2.81 1.67 -8.44
N ALA A 303 2.72 0.35 -8.48
CA ALA A 303 2.23 -0.46 -7.39
C ALA A 303 3.38 -0.76 -6.42
N LEU A 304 3.09 -0.74 -5.13
CA LEU A 304 4.04 -1.08 -4.07
C LEU A 304 3.50 -2.21 -3.21
N GLN A 305 4.40 -3.09 -2.81
CA GLN A 305 4.12 -4.15 -1.86
C GLN A 305 5.25 -4.17 -0.82
N LEU A 306 4.87 -4.12 0.44
CA LEU A 306 5.77 -4.38 1.57
C LEU A 306 5.58 -5.82 1.99
N ARG A 307 6.66 -6.59 2.08
CA ARG A 307 6.66 -7.94 2.65
C ARG A 307 7.42 -7.92 3.97
N LEU A 308 6.80 -8.48 4.99
CA LEU A 308 7.29 -8.55 6.36
C LEU A 308 7.55 -10.02 6.67
N PHE A 309 8.75 -10.33 7.12
CA PHE A 309 9.14 -11.67 7.54
C PHE A 309 9.40 -11.62 9.04
N SER A 310 8.72 -12.46 9.80
CA SER A 310 8.87 -12.50 11.26
C SER A 310 10.17 -13.20 11.67
N HIS A 311 10.45 -13.18 12.98
CA HIS A 311 11.57 -13.89 13.57
C HIS A 311 11.49 -15.40 13.28
N THR A 312 12.62 -16.09 13.15
CA THR A 312 12.70 -17.57 12.95
C THR A 312 12.07 -18.43 14.06
N SER A 313 11.53 -17.79 15.11
CA SER A 313 10.85 -18.44 16.24
C SER A 313 9.40 -17.95 16.40
N GLY A 314 8.90 -17.08 15.51
CA GLY A 314 7.57 -16.50 15.59
C GLY A 314 7.36 -15.51 16.76
N LEU A 315 8.33 -15.30 17.64
CA LEU A 315 8.15 -14.50 18.87
C LEU A 315 8.28 -12.98 18.68
N GLY A 316 8.53 -12.52 17.44
CA GLY A 316 8.70 -11.10 17.14
C GLY A 316 8.43 -10.78 15.68
N SER A 317 7.88 -9.60 15.43
CA SER A 317 7.53 -9.08 14.11
C SER A 317 8.27 -7.75 13.85
N PRO A 318 8.74 -7.49 12.61
CA PRO A 318 9.36 -6.21 12.28
C PRO A 318 8.34 -5.08 12.36
N GLN A 319 8.77 -3.91 12.83
CA GLN A 319 7.92 -2.72 12.89
C GLN A 319 8.33 -1.73 11.80
N VAL A 320 7.48 -1.56 10.79
CA VAL A 320 7.71 -0.56 9.74
C VAL A 320 7.19 0.78 10.20
N THR A 321 8.10 1.73 10.36
CA THR A 321 7.79 3.07 10.86
C THR A 321 7.45 4.02 9.72
N ARG A 322 8.05 3.82 8.55
CA ARG A 322 7.86 4.70 7.41
C ARG A 322 8.11 3.97 6.10
N THR A 323 7.22 4.19 5.15
CA THR A 323 7.46 3.92 3.73
C THR A 323 7.09 5.19 2.96
N ALA A 324 8.01 5.68 2.14
CA ALA A 324 7.78 6.87 1.33
C ALA A 324 8.38 6.68 -0.05
N MET A 325 7.79 7.35 -1.03
CA MET A 325 8.30 7.39 -2.39
C MET A 325 8.32 8.81 -2.92
N ARG A 326 9.29 9.06 -3.80
CA ARG A 326 9.40 10.30 -4.54
C ARG A 326 9.74 9.99 -5.99
N GLY A 327 9.15 10.76 -6.91
CA GLY A 327 9.45 10.70 -8.32
C GLY A 327 9.70 12.09 -8.89
N ILE A 328 10.63 12.20 -9.85
CA ILE A 328 10.90 13.44 -10.59
C ILE A 328 10.38 13.26 -12.03
N PRO A 329 9.40 14.07 -12.47
CA PRO A 329 8.82 13.93 -13.79
C PRO A 329 9.79 14.37 -14.89
N ALA A 330 9.75 13.66 -16.03
CA ALA A 330 10.68 13.86 -17.15
C ALA A 330 10.72 15.28 -17.73
N HIS A 331 9.66 16.07 -17.59
CA HIS A 331 9.61 17.43 -18.12
C HIS A 331 10.28 18.49 -17.22
N ARG A 332 10.60 18.14 -15.97
CA ARG A 332 11.39 18.98 -15.04
C ARG A 332 12.83 18.47 -14.88
N ASP A 333 13.15 17.44 -15.65
CA ASP A 333 14.40 16.74 -15.63
C ASP A 333 15.46 17.55 -16.37
N THR A 334 16.38 18.11 -15.61
CA THR A 334 17.52 18.86 -16.11
C THR A 334 18.75 17.97 -16.01
N VAL A 335 19.47 17.85 -17.12
CA VAL A 335 20.77 17.18 -17.15
C VAL A 335 21.85 18.24 -17.04
N MET A 336 22.66 18.14 -15.99
CA MET A 336 23.84 18.97 -15.79
C MET A 336 25.08 18.14 -16.02
N VAL A 337 25.96 18.59 -16.92
CA VAL A 337 27.23 17.94 -17.18
C VAL A 337 28.36 18.83 -16.68
N VAL A 338 29.12 18.35 -15.70
CA VAL A 338 30.23 19.09 -15.09
C VAL A 338 31.56 18.38 -15.40
N PRO A 339 32.54 19.06 -16.01
CA PRO A 339 33.88 18.52 -16.14
C PRO A 339 34.62 18.57 -14.79
N ILE A 340 35.20 17.45 -14.37
CA ILE A 340 36.05 17.36 -13.18
C ILE A 340 37.48 17.00 -13.59
N ASP A 341 38.46 17.75 -13.10
CA ASP A 341 39.88 17.45 -13.27
C ASP A 341 40.28 16.26 -12.39
N VAL A 342 40.77 15.20 -13.04
CA VAL A 342 41.29 13.98 -12.40
C VAL A 342 42.77 13.78 -12.75
N SER A 343 43.50 14.87 -13.01
CA SER A 343 44.94 14.84 -13.21
C SER A 343 45.72 14.61 -11.91
N ASP A 344 46.96 14.13 -12.05
CA ASP A 344 47.92 14.03 -10.94
C ASP A 344 48.58 15.37 -10.57
N THR A 345 48.12 16.48 -11.16
CA THR A 345 48.73 17.80 -10.98
C THR A 345 47.80 18.72 -10.20
N VAL A 346 48.29 19.25 -9.08
CA VAL A 346 47.62 20.32 -8.35
C VAL A 346 48.21 21.65 -8.82
N SER A 347 47.35 22.53 -9.32
CA SER A 347 47.73 23.91 -9.64
C SER A 347 47.09 24.88 -8.64
N VAL A 348 47.85 25.89 -8.23
CA VAL A 348 47.38 26.98 -7.38
C VAL A 348 47.73 28.29 -8.08
N PRO A 349 46.83 29.30 -8.09
CA PRO A 349 47.12 30.59 -8.70
C PRO A 349 48.44 31.19 -8.19
N GLY A 350 49.33 31.58 -9.11
CA GLY A 350 50.61 32.21 -8.79
C GLY A 350 51.71 31.27 -8.30
N ARG A 351 51.53 29.94 -8.34
CA ARG A 351 52.57 28.95 -8.01
C ARG A 351 52.78 27.95 -9.15
N ALA A 352 53.99 27.41 -9.22
CA ALA A 352 54.30 26.31 -10.12
C ALA A 352 53.46 25.07 -9.75
N PRO A 353 52.90 24.35 -10.74
CA PRO A 353 52.12 23.13 -10.49
C PRO A 353 52.93 22.07 -9.75
N LEU A 354 52.32 21.43 -8.77
CA LEU A 354 52.91 20.30 -8.04
C LEU A 354 52.31 19.00 -8.57
N LYS A 355 53.15 18.03 -8.91
CA LYS A 355 52.71 16.69 -9.29
C LYS A 355 52.63 15.78 -8.06
N VAL A 356 51.45 15.26 -7.76
CA VAL A 356 51.20 14.30 -6.69
C VAL A 356 50.81 12.97 -7.35
N PRO A 357 51.72 11.98 -7.40
CA PRO A 357 51.45 10.70 -8.06
C PRO A 357 50.25 9.99 -7.44
N GLY A 358 49.33 9.50 -8.28
CA GLY A 358 48.18 8.70 -7.86
C GLY A 358 46.97 9.50 -7.36
N MET A 359 47.07 10.83 -7.28
CA MET A 359 45.97 11.70 -6.89
C MET A 359 44.80 11.57 -7.88
N GLY A 360 45.08 11.57 -9.18
CA GLY A 360 44.06 11.46 -10.23
C GLY A 360 43.25 10.17 -10.13
N TYR A 361 43.91 9.04 -9.87
CA TYR A 361 43.24 7.76 -9.65
C TYR A 361 42.33 7.78 -8.41
N THR A 362 42.78 8.38 -7.31
CA THR A 362 41.97 8.51 -6.10
C THR A 362 40.77 9.44 -6.28
N THR A 363 40.93 10.53 -7.04
CA THR A 363 39.82 11.44 -7.35
C THR A 363 38.81 10.76 -8.27
N HIS A 364 39.27 10.08 -9.32
CA HIS A 364 38.41 9.36 -10.24
C HIS A 364 37.61 8.25 -9.55
N SER A 365 38.25 7.42 -8.73
CA SER A 365 37.56 6.34 -7.99
C SER A 365 36.50 6.88 -7.02
N LYS A 366 36.76 8.01 -6.36
CA LYS A 366 35.77 8.69 -5.50
C LYS A 366 34.59 9.24 -6.31
N VAL A 367 34.85 9.86 -7.46
CA VAL A 367 33.79 10.38 -8.33
C VAL A 367 32.95 9.23 -8.88
N LEU A 368 33.59 8.13 -9.28
CA LEU A 368 32.90 6.94 -9.76
C LEU A 368 32.03 6.29 -8.67
N SER A 369 32.46 6.31 -7.40
CA SER A 369 31.64 5.80 -6.30
C SER A 369 30.37 6.61 -6.01
N LEU A 370 30.28 7.85 -6.51
CA LEU A 370 29.09 8.68 -6.34
C LEU A 370 27.99 8.37 -7.37
N VAL A 371 28.25 7.50 -8.35
CA VAL A 371 27.23 7.13 -9.34
C VAL A 371 26.05 6.44 -8.65
N GLY A 372 24.86 7.00 -8.83
CA GLY A 372 23.64 6.57 -8.13
C GLY A 372 23.39 7.27 -6.79
N ASP A 373 24.34 8.03 -6.25
CA ASP A 373 24.11 8.79 -5.02
C ASP A 373 23.30 10.07 -5.27
N ASN A 374 22.47 10.41 -4.28
CA ASN A 374 21.80 11.70 -4.21
C ASN A 374 22.82 12.81 -3.99
N ILE A 375 22.68 13.89 -4.76
CA ILE A 375 23.54 15.06 -4.69
C ILE A 375 22.73 16.34 -4.62
N GLN A 376 23.34 17.32 -3.96
CA GLN A 376 22.94 18.71 -4.03
C GLN A 376 24.16 19.50 -4.55
N ALA A 377 24.03 20.06 -5.74
CA ALA A 377 25.06 20.87 -6.37
C ALA A 377 24.65 22.35 -6.36
N ILE A 378 25.55 23.20 -5.89
CA ILE A 378 25.36 24.66 -5.92
C ILE A 378 26.19 25.18 -7.09
N LEU A 379 25.53 25.67 -8.14
CA LEU A 379 26.21 26.41 -9.19
C LEU A 379 26.33 27.87 -8.74
N LEU A 380 27.53 28.41 -8.91
CA LEU A 380 27.84 29.79 -8.54
C LEU A 380 27.46 30.78 -9.65
N ASP A 381 27.55 30.34 -10.92
CA ASP A 381 27.23 31.17 -12.08
C ASP A 381 26.62 30.31 -13.21
N PRO A 382 25.31 30.45 -13.52
CA PRO A 382 24.33 31.24 -12.79
C PRO A 382 24.14 30.69 -11.35
N PRO A 383 23.81 31.55 -10.36
CA PRO A 383 23.53 31.11 -9.01
C PRO A 383 22.26 30.24 -8.97
N MET A 384 22.43 28.92 -8.88
CA MET A 384 21.31 27.99 -8.80
C MET A 384 21.63 26.77 -7.93
N LEU A 385 20.58 26.22 -7.33
CA LEU A 385 20.64 24.96 -6.59
C LEU A 385 20.11 23.84 -7.48
N PHE A 386 20.91 22.80 -7.66
CA PHE A 386 20.56 21.60 -8.40
C PHE A 386 20.47 20.42 -7.44
N GLU A 387 19.33 19.74 -7.41
CA GLU A 387 19.13 18.55 -6.60
C GLU A 387 18.83 17.37 -7.52
N GLY A 388 19.56 16.27 -7.36
CA GLY A 388 19.45 15.15 -8.28
C GLY A 388 20.33 13.98 -7.89
N VAL A 389 20.65 13.17 -8.88
CA VAL A 389 21.52 11.99 -8.74
C VAL A 389 22.63 12.04 -9.79
N VAL A 390 23.80 11.53 -9.45
CA VAL A 390 24.86 11.30 -10.44
C VAL A 390 24.45 10.15 -11.35
N ASN A 391 24.14 10.46 -12.61
CA ASN A 391 23.65 9.48 -13.58
C ASN A 391 24.80 8.67 -14.18
N ASN A 392 25.89 9.34 -14.55
CA ASN A 392 27.01 8.72 -15.23
C ASN A 392 28.33 9.49 -15.01
N VAL A 393 29.45 8.78 -15.06
CA VAL A 393 30.80 9.36 -15.09
C VAL A 393 31.48 8.82 -16.34
N SER A 394 31.93 9.70 -17.22
CA SER A 394 32.61 9.30 -18.46
C SER A 394 33.99 8.71 -18.19
N GLU A 395 34.51 7.99 -19.19
CA GLU A 395 35.92 7.62 -19.18
C GLU A 395 36.83 8.87 -19.16
N PRO A 396 38.02 8.82 -18.54
CA PRO A 396 38.95 9.94 -18.49
C PRO A 396 39.44 10.34 -19.88
N VAL A 397 39.27 11.61 -20.23
CA VAL A 397 39.74 12.20 -21.49
C VAL A 397 40.94 13.10 -21.22
N THR A 398 42.03 12.85 -21.95
CA THR A 398 43.24 13.67 -21.83
C THR A 398 43.18 14.83 -22.82
N PHE A 399 43.27 16.05 -22.31
CA PHE A 399 43.35 17.26 -23.12
C PHE A 399 44.79 17.80 -23.12
N LEU A 400 45.38 17.93 -24.31
CA LEU A 400 46.65 18.64 -24.50
C LEU A 400 46.33 20.10 -24.86
N SER A 401 46.70 21.03 -23.99
CA SER A 401 46.65 22.45 -24.33
C SER A 401 47.84 22.84 -25.22
N ASP A 402 47.65 23.82 -26.10
CA ASP A 402 48.69 24.35 -26.99
C ASP A 402 49.93 24.90 -26.25
N ARG A 403 49.83 25.12 -24.93
CA ARG A 403 50.95 25.54 -24.06
C ARG A 403 51.62 24.37 -23.32
N GLY A 404 51.35 23.12 -23.70
CA GLY A 404 52.01 21.93 -23.15
C GLY A 404 51.49 21.49 -21.78
N SER A 405 50.34 22.01 -21.33
CA SER A 405 49.67 21.51 -20.13
C SER A 405 48.83 20.30 -20.50
N VAL A 406 49.18 19.14 -19.94
CA VAL A 406 48.38 17.91 -20.07
C VAL A 406 47.45 17.84 -18.88
N THR A 407 46.15 17.98 -19.11
CA THR A 407 45.13 17.82 -18.07
C THR A 407 44.19 16.68 -18.44
N THR A 408 43.76 15.91 -17.44
CA THR A 408 42.86 14.76 -17.63
C THR A 408 41.55 15.08 -16.95
N TYR A 409 40.44 15.05 -17.69
CA TYR A 409 39.12 15.38 -17.16
C TYR A 409 38.17 14.20 -17.32
N VAL A 410 37.18 14.10 -16.44
CA VAL A 410 36.00 13.25 -16.59
C VAL A 410 34.75 14.12 -16.65
N MET A 411 33.79 13.72 -17.45
CA MET A 411 32.49 14.37 -17.52
C MET A 411 31.56 13.66 -16.55
N VAL A 412 31.08 14.39 -15.53
CA VAL A 412 30.09 13.89 -14.59
C VAL A 412 28.73 14.40 -15.02
N GLU A 413 27.87 13.47 -15.41
CA GLU A 413 26.49 13.73 -15.77
C GLU A 413 25.61 13.56 -14.54
N MET A 414 24.91 14.63 -14.19
CA MET A 414 23.99 14.71 -13.08
C MET A 414 22.59 14.96 -13.62
N ARG A 415 21.60 14.29 -13.05
CA ARG A 415 20.21 14.33 -13.52
C ARG A 415 19.29 14.69 -12.36
N GLY A 416 18.46 15.72 -12.51
CA GLY A 416 17.75 16.29 -11.37
C GLY A 416 16.89 17.49 -11.72
N GLN A 417 16.51 18.27 -10.71
CA GLN A 417 15.71 19.47 -10.87
C GLN A 417 16.51 20.69 -10.45
N MET A 418 16.39 21.77 -11.22
CA MET A 418 16.80 23.11 -10.79
C MET A 418 15.78 23.66 -9.79
N SER A 419 16.23 24.07 -8.61
CA SER A 419 15.43 24.84 -7.66
C SER A 419 15.72 26.33 -7.85
N VAL A 420 14.70 27.09 -8.24
CA VAL A 420 14.75 28.56 -8.38
C VAL A 420 14.46 29.20 -7.03
N THR A 421 15.22 28.84 -6.01
CA THR A 421 15.28 29.61 -4.77
C THR A 421 16.54 30.46 -4.83
N THR A 422 16.36 31.78 -4.80
CA THR A 422 17.45 32.74 -4.57
C THR A 422 18.35 32.23 -3.47
N ILE A 423 19.60 31.91 -3.80
CA ILE A 423 20.62 31.55 -2.81
C ILE A 423 20.66 32.71 -1.80
N PRO A 424 20.58 32.48 -0.48
CA PRO A 424 20.94 33.52 0.47
C PRO A 424 22.37 33.91 0.11
N ALA A 425 22.60 35.19 -0.20
CA ALA A 425 23.94 35.68 -0.41
C ALA A 425 24.76 35.32 0.85
N THR A 426 25.60 34.30 0.76
CA THR A 426 26.69 34.09 1.71
C THR A 426 27.75 35.12 1.36
N GLY A 427 27.42 36.39 1.62
CA GLY A 427 28.41 37.43 1.76
C GLY A 427 29.16 37.15 3.05
N ASP A 428 30.23 36.37 2.96
CA ASP A 428 31.25 36.36 3.99
C ASP A 428 32.63 36.43 3.33
N ALA A 429 33.10 37.67 3.21
CA ALA A 429 34.47 37.98 2.95
C ALA A 429 35.27 37.74 4.23
N GLY A 430 35.90 36.57 4.39
CA GLY A 430 36.80 36.35 5.52
C GLY A 430 37.20 34.90 5.77
N SER A 431 38.48 34.62 5.53
CA SER A 431 39.30 33.54 6.10
C SER A 431 38.69 32.64 7.19
N GLY A 432 38.56 31.34 6.88
CA GLY A 432 39.00 30.26 7.78
C GLY A 432 38.00 29.64 8.75
N VAL A 433 37.81 28.32 8.57
CA VAL A 433 37.46 27.30 9.58
C VAL A 433 35.98 27.20 9.99
N GLY A 434 35.36 26.06 9.64
CA GLY A 434 34.29 25.50 10.46
C GLY A 434 33.08 24.88 9.75
N LEU A 435 33.26 23.97 8.79
CA LEU A 435 32.25 22.91 8.56
C LEU A 435 32.95 21.66 8.01
N LEU A 436 33.53 20.86 8.91
CA LEU A 436 33.94 19.50 8.58
C LEU A 436 32.69 18.65 8.29
N GLY A 437 32.54 18.15 7.07
CA GLY A 437 31.61 17.06 6.78
C GLY A 437 31.01 16.99 5.38
N VAL A 438 31.07 18.07 4.60
CA VAL A 438 30.55 18.06 3.21
C VAL A 438 31.74 18.08 2.25
N ALA A 439 31.77 17.15 1.30
CA ALA A 439 32.76 17.15 0.22
C ALA A 439 32.44 18.30 -0.74
N THR A 440 32.86 19.52 -0.38
CA THR A 440 32.73 20.70 -1.24
C THR A 440 33.76 20.60 -2.36
N LEU A 441 33.32 20.20 -3.56
CA LEU A 441 34.14 20.25 -4.76
C LEU A 441 34.01 21.67 -5.37
N GLY A 442 34.94 22.56 -5.06
CA GLY A 442 35.00 23.89 -5.64
C GLY A 442 35.95 23.92 -6.84
N ILE A 443 35.45 24.22 -8.04
CA ILE A 443 36.27 24.61 -9.19
C ILE A 443 36.04 26.11 -9.42
N GLY A 444 37.02 26.92 -9.05
CA GLY A 444 37.03 28.35 -9.34
C GLY A 444 37.67 28.61 -10.69
N GLN A 445 36.89 29.09 -11.67
CA GLN A 445 37.44 29.72 -12.86
C GLN A 445 37.75 31.18 -12.52
N THR A 446 39.03 31.52 -12.39
CA THR A 446 39.44 32.93 -12.38
C THR A 446 39.46 33.42 -13.83
N ASP A 447 38.46 34.21 -14.21
CA ASP A 447 38.55 35.01 -15.42
C ASP A 447 39.62 36.09 -15.21
N ARG A 448 40.58 36.12 -16.14
CA ARG A 448 41.46 37.27 -16.37
C ARG A 448 40.98 37.99 -17.62
N THR A 449 40.16 39.01 -17.43
CA THR A 449 40.25 40.31 -18.13
C THR A 449 39.77 41.41 -17.21
#